data_AF-A0A844M4R6-F1
#
_entry.id   AF-A0A844M4R6-F1
#
_cell.length_a   1.000
_cell.length_b   1.000
_cell.length_c   1.000
_cell.angle_alpha   90.00
_cell.angle_beta   90.00
_cell.angle_gamma   90.00
#
_symmetry.space_group_name_H-M   'P 1'
#
loop_
_entity.id
_entity.type
_entity.pdbx_description
1 polymer ?
#
loop_
_entity_poly.entity_id
_entity_poly.type
_entity_poly.pdbx_seq_one_letter_code
_entity_poly.pdbx_strand_id
1 'polypeptide(L)'
;MISDEMGRQLHNRSTLGEELTNLEKEQLDGWYAKLDAIESKLLSDNADSQMNLAKLQTQIEASLNQLTFVTQRIQQISSENDNLRQEVGVLRQQLTARRSA
;
A
#
# COMPACT_ATOMS: atom_id res chain seq x y z
N MET A 1 9.31 36.55 13.21
CA MET A 1 8.56 35.30 13.46
C MET A 1 8.59 35.06 14.96
N ILE A 2 7.44 34.96 15.62
CA ILE A 2 7.39 34.84 17.09
C ILE A 2 7.72 33.41 17.56
N SER A 3 8.21 33.26 18.78
CA SER A 3 8.45 31.95 19.40
C SER A 3 7.13 31.26 19.74
N ASP A 4 7.17 29.93 19.91
CA ASP A 4 5.97 29.15 20.24
C ASP A 4 5.39 29.55 21.61
N GLU A 5 6.27 29.91 22.55
CA GLU A 5 5.88 30.41 23.87
C GLU A 5 5.18 31.76 23.80
N MET A 6 5.67 32.68 22.96
CA MET A 6 5.04 33.99 22.74
C MET A 6 3.69 33.84 22.02
N GLY A 7 3.59 32.93 21.04
CA GLY A 7 2.32 32.61 20.36
C GLY A 7 1.26 32.11 21.33
N ARG A 8 1.62 31.21 22.26
CA ARG A 8 0.71 30.73 23.31
C ARG A 8 0.28 31.82 24.28
N GLN A 9 1.18 32.74 24.65
CA GLN A 9 0.85 33.86 25.52
C GLN A 9 -0.15 34.82 24.85
N LEU A 10 0.08 35.17 23.58
CA LEU A 10 -0.85 36.01 22.81
C LEU A 10 -2.20 35.31 22.58
N HIS A 11 -2.20 33.99 22.33
CA HIS A 11 -3.42 33.19 22.25
C HIS A 11 -4.23 33.23 23.56
N ASN A 12 -3.56 33.04 24.70
CA ASN A 12 -4.21 33.07 26.01
C ASN A 12 -4.80 34.45 26.31
N ARG A 13 -4.06 35.53 26.04
CA ARG A 13 -4.56 36.91 26.21
C ARG A 13 -5.77 37.19 25.31
N SER A 14 -5.72 36.72 24.07
CA SER A 14 -6.83 36.85 23.10
C SER A 14 -8.09 36.11 23.54
N THR A 15 -7.94 34.87 24.03
CA THR A 15 -9.05 34.04 24.52
C THR A 15 -9.63 34.51 25.85
N LEU A 16 -8.83 35.20 26.68
CA LEU A 16 -9.27 35.87 27.90
C LEU A 16 -9.96 37.23 27.64
N GLY A 17 -9.99 37.68 26.38
CA GLY A 17 -10.65 38.92 25.98
C GLY A 17 -9.84 40.20 26.27
N GLU A 18 -8.52 40.09 26.47
CA GLU A 18 -7.66 41.26 26.55
C GLU A 18 -7.49 41.92 25.17
N GLU A 19 -7.39 43.25 25.12
CA GLU A 19 -7.13 43.95 23.87
C GLU A 19 -5.67 43.73 23.43
N LEU A 20 -5.48 42.91 22.40
CA LEU A 20 -4.21 42.85 21.67
C LEU A 20 -4.07 44.06 20.75
N THR A 21 -2.87 44.64 20.71
CA THR A 21 -2.52 45.64 19.71
C THR A 21 -2.57 45.05 18.31
N ASN A 22 -2.73 45.90 17.29
CA ASN A 22 -2.79 45.43 15.89
C ASN A 22 -1.52 44.66 15.48
N LEU A 23 -0.36 45.05 16.01
CA LEU A 23 0.91 44.34 15.80
C LEU A 23 0.88 42.94 16.43
N GLU A 24 0.37 42.80 17.65
CA GLU A 24 0.26 41.50 18.32
C GLU A 24 -0.78 40.59 17.63
N LYS A 25 -1.85 41.16 17.07
CA LYS A 25 -2.83 40.41 16.25
C LYS A 25 -2.18 39.85 14.99
N GLU A 26 -1.44 40.67 14.23
CA GLU A 26 -0.70 40.20 13.04
C GLU A 26 0.32 39.11 13.40
N GLN A 27 0.98 39.23 14.55
CA GLN A 27 1.91 38.22 15.05
C GLN A 27 1.23 36.91 15.42
N LEU A 28 0.04 36.98 16.05
CA LEU A 28 -0.78 35.82 16.39
C LEU A 28 -1.33 35.13 15.14
N ASP A 29 -1.83 35.90 14.16
CA ASP A 29 -2.31 35.38 12.88
C ASP A 29 -1.19 34.68 12.11
N GLY A 30 0.00 35.26 12.09
CA GLY A 30 1.19 34.63 11.50
C GLY A 30 1.61 33.34 12.21
N TRP A 31 1.36 33.23 13.52
CA TRP A 31 1.62 32.01 14.28
C TRP A 31 0.56 30.93 14.00
N TYR A 32 -0.73 31.29 13.92
CA TYR A 32 -1.78 30.36 13.49
C TYR A 32 -1.57 29.84 12.08
N ALA A 33 -1.26 30.71 11.13
CA ALA A 33 -0.98 30.30 9.75
C ALA A 33 0.19 29.29 9.67
N LYS A 34 1.18 29.42 10.55
CA LYS A 34 2.28 28.46 10.66
C LYS A 34 1.80 27.12 11.24
N LEU A 35 0.96 27.16 12.28
CA LEU A 35 0.41 25.97 12.92
C LEU A 35 -0.44 25.18 11.92
N ASP A 36 -1.35 25.86 11.22
CA ASP A 36 -2.20 25.29 10.18
C ASP A 36 -1.37 24.65 9.06
N ALA A 37 -0.29 25.31 8.63
CA ALA A 37 0.61 24.75 7.61
C ALA A 37 1.32 23.47 8.08
N ILE A 38 1.71 23.40 9.36
CA ILE A 38 2.32 22.20 9.96
C ILE A 38 1.30 21.07 10.04
N GLU A 39 0.09 21.36 10.52
CA GLU A 39 -1.00 20.37 10.64
C GLU A 39 -1.41 19.84 9.27
N SER A 40 -1.62 20.73 8.29
CA SER A 40 -1.96 20.36 6.92
C SER A 40 -0.91 19.45 6.30
N LYS A 41 0.38 19.73 6.52
CA LYS A 41 1.47 18.88 6.06
C LYS A 41 1.43 17.50 6.73
N LEU A 42 1.25 17.45 8.05
CA LEU A 42 1.23 16.20 8.80
C LEU A 42 0.03 15.31 8.41
N LEU A 43 -1.12 15.93 8.14
CA LEU A 43 -2.30 15.22 7.64
C LEU A 43 -2.09 14.70 6.21
N SER A 44 -1.44 15.49 5.34
CA SER A 44 -1.15 15.10 3.96
C SER A 44 -0.14 13.95 3.89
N ASP A 45 0.95 14.02 4.67
CA ASP A 45 1.99 12.97 4.72
C ASP A 45 1.41 11.62 5.19
N ASN A 46 0.43 11.65 6.12
CA ASN A 46 -0.27 10.46 6.57
C ASN A 46 -1.22 9.88 5.51
N ALA A 47 -1.94 10.74 4.78
CA ALA A 47 -2.83 10.31 3.70
C ALA A 47 -2.05 9.61 2.56
N ASP A 48 -0.90 10.17 2.18
CA ASP A 48 -0.03 9.59 1.16
C ASP A 48 0.54 8.23 1.61
N SER A 49 0.93 8.12 2.88
CA SER A 49 1.43 6.87 3.47
C SER A 49 0.36 5.78 3.47
N GLN A 50 -0.90 6.11 3.81
CA GLN A 50 -2.02 5.18 3.77
C GLN A 50 -2.36 4.74 2.34
N MET A 51 -2.35 5.66 1.37
CA MET A 51 -2.58 5.31 -0.04
C MET A 51 -1.51 4.36 -0.58
N ASN A 52 -0.24 4.57 -0.21
CA ASN A 52 0.86 3.71 -0.62
C ASN A 52 0.74 2.29 -0.04
N LEU A 53 0.32 2.17 1.22
CA LEU A 53 0.11 0.88 1.87
C LEU A 53 -1.02 0.08 1.20
N ALA A 54 -2.16 0.72 0.89
CA ALA A 54 -3.26 0.05 0.20
C ALA A 54 -2.86 -0.44 -1.21
N LYS A 55 -2.08 0.36 -1.94
CA LYS A 55 -1.53 -0.05 -3.24
C LYS A 55 -0.60 -1.26 -3.11
N LEU A 56 0.30 -1.26 -2.12
CA LEU A 56 1.20 -2.38 -1.85
C LEU A 56 0.42 -3.66 -1.50
N GLN A 57 -0.60 -3.56 -0.65
CA GLN A 57 -1.46 -4.71 -0.32
C GLN A 57 -2.15 -5.28 -1.56
N THR A 58 -2.70 -4.40 -2.40
CA THR A 58 -3.35 -4.81 -3.67
C THR A 58 -2.36 -5.51 -4.61
N GLN A 59 -1.13 -5.01 -4.70
CA GLN A 59 -0.08 -5.63 -5.52
C GLN A 59 0.34 -6.99 -4.99
N ILE A 60 0.43 -7.15 -3.66
CA ILE A 60 0.74 -8.42 -3.01
C ILE A 60 -0.36 -9.44 -3.30
N GLU A 61 -1.63 -9.07 -3.09
CA GLU A 61 -2.77 -9.95 -3.37
C GLU A 61 -2.83 -10.37 -4.84
N ALA A 62 -2.63 -9.44 -5.77
CA ALA A 62 -2.56 -9.75 -7.19
C ALA A 62 -1.43 -10.73 -7.52
N SER A 63 -0.26 -10.54 -6.92
CA SER A 63 0.90 -11.42 -7.12
C SER A 63 0.67 -12.82 -6.56
N LEU A 64 0.04 -12.92 -5.38
CA LEU A 64 -0.33 -14.21 -4.77
C LEU A 64 -1.36 -14.97 -5.61
N ASN A 65 -2.35 -14.27 -6.16
CA ASN A 65 -3.33 -14.86 -7.06
C ASN A 65 -2.69 -15.38 -8.35
N GLN A 66 -1.77 -14.60 -8.93
CA GLN A 66 -1.00 -15.03 -10.10
C GLN A 66 -0.14 -16.26 -9.82
N LEU A 67 0.59 -16.28 -8.69
CA LEU A 67 1.39 -17.43 -8.29
C LEU A 67 0.52 -18.67 -8.10
N THR A 68 -0.61 -18.54 -7.40
CA THR A 68 -1.55 -19.64 -7.17
C THR A 68 -2.06 -20.20 -8.50
N PHE A 69 -2.47 -19.34 -9.43
CA PHE A 69 -2.93 -19.74 -10.75
C PHE A 69 -1.84 -20.48 -11.54
N VAL A 70 -0.62 -19.95 -11.56
CA VAL A 70 0.51 -20.58 -12.26
C VAL A 70 0.84 -21.94 -11.63
N THR A 71 0.86 -22.05 -10.31
CA THR A 71 1.09 -23.33 -9.61
C THR A 71 0.03 -24.37 -9.96
N GLN A 72 -1.25 -23.99 -9.95
CA GLN A 72 -2.34 -24.88 -10.37
C GLN A 72 -2.18 -25.34 -11.82
N ARG A 73 -1.78 -24.41 -12.71
CA ARG A 73 -1.54 -24.75 -14.11
C ARG A 73 -0.38 -25.72 -14.29
N ILE A 74 0.71 -25.56 -13.54
CA ILE A 74 1.86 -26.48 -13.55
C ILE A 74 1.42 -27.87 -13.07
N GLN A 75 0.64 -27.95 -11.98
CA GLN A 75 0.14 -29.22 -11.47
C GLN A 75 -0.76 -29.93 -12.50
N GLN A 76 -1.66 -29.20 -13.16
CA GLN A 76 -2.49 -29.74 -14.22
C GLN A 76 -1.64 -30.31 -15.36
N ILE A 77 -0.70 -29.52 -15.89
CA ILE A 77 0.17 -29.95 -16.99
C ILE A 77 1.02 -31.16 -16.59
N SER A 78 1.51 -31.21 -15.35
CA SER A 78 2.29 -32.35 -14.86
C SER A 78 1.46 -33.62 -14.86
N SER A 79 0.22 -33.56 -14.35
CA SER A 79 -0.68 -34.71 -14.34
C SER A 79 -1.04 -35.18 -15.75
N GLU A 80 -1.30 -34.25 -16.67
CA GLU A 80 -1.55 -34.58 -18.08
C GLU A 80 -0.31 -35.23 -18.72
N ASN A 81 0.90 -34.76 -18.41
CA ASN A 81 2.14 -35.33 -18.93
C ASN A 81 2.34 -36.77 -18.44
N ASP A 82 2.09 -37.03 -17.16
CA ASP A 82 2.23 -38.37 -16.58
C ASP A 82 1.25 -39.36 -17.20
N ASN A 83 -0.01 -38.95 -17.43
CA ASN A 83 -1.00 -39.76 -18.13
C ASN A 83 -0.56 -40.08 -19.56
N LEU A 84 -0.10 -39.09 -20.32
CA LEU A 84 0.40 -39.30 -21.68
C LEU A 84 1.61 -40.25 -21.71
N ARG A 85 2.52 -40.15 -20.74
CA ARG A 85 3.66 -41.07 -20.63
C ARG A 85 3.21 -42.51 -20.40
N GLN A 86 2.19 -42.72 -19.57
CA GLN A 86 1.60 -44.05 -19.35
C GLN A 86 0.97 -44.60 -20.63
N GLU A 87 0.15 -43.80 -21.33
CA GLU A 87 -0.48 -44.20 -22.59
C GLU A 87 0.56 -44.58 -23.65
N VAL A 88 1.61 -43.76 -23.82
CA VAL A 88 2.72 -44.06 -24.74
C VAL A 88 3.41 -45.38 -24.35
N GLY A 89 3.59 -45.64 -23.07
CA GLY A 89 4.15 -46.89 -22.56
C GLY A 89 3.30 -48.10 -22.96
N VAL A 90 1.99 -48.04 -22.72
CA VAL A 90 1.03 -49.10 -23.09
C VAL A 90 1.02 -49.36 -24.59
N LEU A 91 0.94 -48.30 -25.40
CA LEU A 91 0.93 -48.41 -26.86
C LEU A 91 2.22 -49.04 -27.40
N ARG A 92 3.38 -48.66 -26.84
CA ARG A 92 4.67 -49.27 -27.21
C ARG A 92 4.72 -50.77 -26.90
N GLN A 93 4.19 -51.18 -25.75
CA GLN A 93 4.12 -52.60 -25.38
C GLN A 93 3.24 -53.39 -26.35
N GLN A 94 2.05 -52.86 -26.69
CA GLN A 94 1.13 -53.50 -27.64
C GLN A 94 1.74 -53.65 -29.04
N LEU A 95 2.44 -52.62 -29.52
CA LEU A 95 3.13 -52.66 -30.82
C LEU A 95 4.25 -53.69 -30.86
N THR A 96 4.98 -53.83 -29.74
CA THR A 96 6.05 -54.82 -29.62
C THR A 96 5.48 -56.24 -29.61
N ALA A 97 4.42 -56.47 -28.83
CA ALA A 97 3.72 -57.76 -28.76
C ALA A 97 3.12 -58.17 -30.12
N ARG A 98 2.54 -57.23 -30.88
CA ARG A 98 2.02 -57.48 -32.23
C ARG A 98 3.09 -57.75 -33.27
N ARG A 99 4.32 -57.26 -33.09
CA ARG A 99 5.44 -57.52 -34.01
C ARG A 99 6.12 -58.85 -33.74
N SER A 100 5.98 -59.41 -32.53
CA SER A 100 6.55 -60.69 -32.12
C SER A 100 5.60 -61.90 -32.33
N ALA A 101 4.37 -61.65 -32.77
CA ALA A 101 3.37 -62.66 -33.11
C ALA A 101 3.26 -62.81 -34.63
#